data_AF-A0A0F7PJU1-F1
#
_entry.id   AF-A0A0F7PJU1-F1
#
_cell.length_a   1.000
_cell.length_b   1.000
_cell.length_c   1.000
_cell.angle_alpha   90.00
_cell.angle_beta   90.00
_cell.angle_gamma   90.00
#
_symmetry.space_group_name_H-M   'P 1'
#
loop_
_entity.id
_entity.type
_entity.pdbx_description
1 polymer ?
#
loop_
_entity_poly.entity_id
_entity_poly.type
_entity_poly.pdbx_seq_one_letter_code
_entity_poly.pdbx_strand_id
1 'polypeptide(L)' 'MTSRRSSRVSPDVVTLATQDESDRLAMIVMQLDMALALARDKGFVDVVTYLESALDEARRVHRTWLN' A
#
# COMPACT_ATOMS: atom_id res chain seq x y z
N MET A 1 -8.68 41.46 3.12
CA MET A 1 -7.46 40.62 3.09
C MET A 1 -7.47 39.74 4.33
N THR A 2 -7.92 38.48 4.22
CA THR A 2 -7.82 37.51 5.31
C THR A 2 -6.90 36.39 4.86
N SER A 3 -5.71 36.37 5.45
CA SER A 3 -4.70 35.36 5.19
C SER A 3 -5.21 34.03 5.75
N ARG A 4 -5.71 33.14 4.88
CA ARG A 4 -5.99 31.75 5.25
C ARG A 4 -4.66 31.10 5.58
N ARG A 5 -4.33 30.98 6.87
CA ARG A 5 -3.26 30.09 7.34
C ARG A 5 -3.62 28.69 6.87
N SER A 6 -3.01 28.27 5.77
CA SER A 6 -2.88 26.87 5.40
C SER A 6 -2.12 26.22 6.55
N SER A 7 -2.85 25.58 7.46
CA SER A 7 -2.31 24.58 8.36
C SER A 7 -1.76 23.48 7.47
N ARG A 8 -0.47 23.60 7.13
CA ARG A 8 0.31 22.53 6.54
C ARG A 8 0.24 21.40 7.55
N VAL A 9 -0.67 20.46 7.33
CA VAL A 9 -0.61 19.15 7.96
C VAL A 9 0.72 18.60 7.49
N SER A 10 1.74 18.66 8.36
CA SER A 10 2.99 17.97 8.10
C SER A 10 2.62 16.52 7.86
N PRO A 11 2.91 15.95 6.67
CA PRO A 11 2.63 14.55 6.44
C PRO A 11 3.36 13.79 7.54
N ASP A 12 2.60 13.02 8.32
CA ASP A 12 3.18 12.21 9.37
C ASP A 12 4.14 11.25 8.68
N VAL A 13 5.44 11.37 8.99
CA VAL A 13 6.46 10.59 8.30
C VAL A 13 6.35 9.19 8.88
N VAL A 14 5.61 8.34 8.17
CA VAL A 14 5.47 6.92 8.52
C VAL A 14 6.82 6.26 8.26
N THR A 15 7.60 6.07 9.32
CA THR A 15 8.89 5.36 9.27
C THR A 15 8.70 3.91 9.67
N LEU A 16 9.61 3.01 9.25
CA LEU A 16 9.60 1.61 9.68
C LEU A 16 9.60 1.45 11.22
N ALA A 17 10.12 2.44 11.95
CA ALA A 17 10.16 2.45 13.41
C ALA A 17 8.84 2.85 14.07
N THR A 18 7.92 3.49 13.34
CA THR A 18 6.62 3.95 13.83
C THR A 18 5.46 3.08 13.37
N GLN A 19 5.71 2.10 12.49
CA GLN A 19 4.69 1.20 11.98
C GLN A 19 4.56 -0.04 12.86
N ASP A 20 3.33 -0.41 13.19
CA ASP A 20 3.07 -1.75 13.67
C ASP A 20 3.04 -2.75 12.50
N GLU A 21 2.84 -4.03 12.80
CA GLU A 21 2.86 -5.07 11.78
C GLU A 21 1.63 -5.00 10.83
N SER A 22 0.52 -4.43 11.31
CA SER A 22 -0.69 -4.20 10.53
C SER A 22 -0.47 -3.08 9.49
N ASP A 23 0.13 -1.96 9.91
CA ASP A 23 0.48 -0.84 9.05
C ASP A 23 1.45 -1.26 7.93
N ARG A 24 2.44 -2.09 8.28
CA ARG A 24 3.38 -2.66 7.31
C ARG A 24 2.65 -3.51 6.28
N LEU A 25 1.74 -4.36 6.72
CA LEU A 25 0.99 -5.24 5.84
C LEU A 25 0.03 -4.48 4.93
N ALA A 26 -0.66 -3.46 5.45
CA ALA A 26 -1.48 -2.56 4.65
C ALA A 26 -0.66 -1.83 3.57
N MET A 27 0.55 -1.39 3.91
CA MET A 27 1.47 -0.76 2.95
C MET A 27 1.91 -1.74 1.85
N ILE A 28 2.22 -2.98 2.21
CA ILE A 28 2.59 -4.03 1.24
C ILE A 28 1.43 -4.30 0.27
N VAL A 29 0.20 -4.42 0.77
CA VAL A 29 -0.98 -4.62 -0.08
C VAL A 29 -1.15 -3.47 -1.07
N MET A 30 -1.05 -2.22 -0.60
CA MET A 30 -1.14 -1.04 -1.46
C MET A 30 -0.04 -1.00 -2.53
N GLN A 31 1.20 -1.34 -2.15
CA GLN A 31 2.33 -1.39 -3.08
C GLN A 31 2.15 -2.48 -4.14
N LEU A 32 1.61 -3.65 -3.77
CA LEU A 32 1.28 -4.71 -4.71
C LEU A 32 0.15 -4.29 -5.66
N ASP A 33 -0.89 -3.60 -5.17
CA ASP A 33 -1.97 -3.07 -6.01
C ASP A 33 -1.44 -2.06 -7.04
N MET A 34 -0.54 -1.16 -6.62
CA MET A 34 0.13 -0.21 -7.53
C MET A 34 1.02 -0.90 -8.56
N ALA A 35 1.82 -1.88 -8.13
CA ALA A 35 2.68 -2.66 -9.03
C ALA A 35 1.84 -3.44 -10.05
N LEU A 36 0.70 -3.99 -9.64
CA LEU A 36 -0.23 -4.71 -10.51
C LEU A 36 -0.85 -3.80 -11.56
N ALA A 37 -1.30 -2.60 -11.16
CA ALA A 37 -1.81 -1.60 -12.09
C ALA A 37 -0.76 -1.23 -13.15
N LEU A 38 0.49 -1.04 -12.73
CA LEU A 38 1.59 -0.74 -13.63
C LEU A 38 1.93 -1.92 -14.56
N ALA A 39 1.95 -3.15 -14.04
CA ALA A 39 2.21 -4.34 -14.85
C ALA A 39 1.13 -4.56 -15.92
N ARG A 40 -0.14 -4.28 -15.60
CA ARG A 40 -1.25 -4.30 -16.55
C ARG A 40 -1.11 -3.22 -17.62
N ASP A 41 -0.75 -1.99 -17.23
CA ASP A 41 -0.49 -0.89 -18.17
C ASP A 41 0.64 -1.22 -19.16
N LYS A 42 1.68 -1.92 -18.70
CA LYS A 42 2.84 -2.31 -19.53
C LYS A 42 2.66 -3.62 -20.28
N GLY A 43 1.57 -4.36 -20.05
CA GLY A 43 1.31 -5.65 -20.69
C GLY A 43 2.24 -6.78 -20.22
N PHE A 44 2.77 -6.71 -19.00
CA PHE A 44 3.63 -7.76 -18.43
C PHE A 44 2.80 -8.91 -17.85
N VAL A 45 2.25 -9.75 -18.73
CA VAL A 45 1.27 -10.81 -18.38
C VAL A 45 1.77 -11.77 -17.28
N ASP A 46 3.02 -12.21 -17.35
CA ASP A 46 3.57 -13.12 -16.34
C ASP A 46 3.66 -12.43 -14.97
N VAL A 47 4.10 -11.17 -14.96
CA VAL A 47 4.23 -10.35 -13.74
C VAL A 47 2.86 -10.06 -13.13
N VAL A 48 1.83 -9.84 -13.95
CA VAL A 48 0.44 -9.68 -13.49
C VAL A 48 -0.01 -10.93 -12.71
N THR A 49 0.23 -12.11 -13.25
CA THR A 49 -0.18 -13.38 -12.61
C THR A 49 0.52 -13.59 -11.26
N TYR A 50 1.83 -13.31 -11.21
CA TYR A 50 2.59 -13.37 -9.96
C TYR A 50 2.11 -12.34 -8.93
N LEU A 51 1.83 -11.11 -9.35
CA LEU A 51 1.36 -10.05 -8.46
C LEU A 51 -0.05 -10.34 -7.94
N GLU A 52 -0.97 -10.87 -8.75
CA GLU A 52 -2.30 -11.29 -8.29
C GLU A 52 -2.19 -12.37 -7.20
N SER A 53 -1.34 -13.37 -7.41
CA SER A 53 -1.11 -14.43 -6.43
C SER A 53 -0.52 -13.90 -5.11
N ALA A 54 0.47 -13.00 -5.21
CA ALA A 54 1.09 -12.37 -4.04
C ALA A 54 0.09 -11.50 -3.26
N LEU A 55 -0.82 -10.83 -3.97
CA LEU A 55 -1.80 -9.91 -3.40
C LEU A 55 -2.93 -10.67 -2.70
N ASP A 56 -3.35 -11.81 -3.25
CA ASP A 56 -4.28 -12.72 -2.58
C ASP A 56 -3.70 -13.28 -1.28
N GLU A 57 -2.41 -13.66 -1.27
CA GLU A 57 -1.73 -14.12 -0.07
C GLU A 57 -1.61 -13.01 0.98
N ALA A 58 -1.17 -11.81 0.59
CA ALA A 58 -1.08 -10.66 1.47
C ALA A 58 -2.44 -10.32 2.11
N ARG A 59 -3.53 -10.34 1.32
CA ARG A 59 -4.89 -10.15 1.83
C ARG A 59 -5.33 -11.26 2.77
N ARG A 60 -4.93 -12.50 2.52
CA ARG A 60 -5.22 -13.64 3.42
C ARG A 60 -4.55 -13.44 4.78
N VAL A 61 -3.25 -13.14 4.80
CA VAL A 61 -2.50 -12.86 6.02
C VAL A 61 -3.10 -11.67 6.77
N HIS A 62 -3.48 -10.60 6.05
CA HIS A 62 -4.08 -9.41 6.66
C HIS A 62 -5.41 -9.71 7.35
N ARG A 63 -6.26 -10.53 6.72
CA ARG A 63 -7.51 -10.99 7.36
C ARG A 63 -7.25 -11.88 8.57
N THR A 64 -6.23 -12.74 8.55
CA THR A 64 -5.87 -13.57 9.71
C THR A 64 -5.34 -12.75 10.87
N TRP A 65 -4.63 -11.65 10.60
CA TRP A 65 -4.11 -10.75 11.64
C TRP A 65 -5.16 -9.85 12.30
N LEU A 66 -6.26 -9.57 11.60
CA LEU A 66 -7.36 -8.75 12.10
C LEU A 66 -8.43 -9.54 12.88
N ASN A 67 -8.37 -10.87 12.86
CA ASN A 67 -9.28 -11.79 13.57
C ASN A 67 -8.61 -12.36 14.81
#